data_AF-A0A942G974-F1
#
_entry.id   AF-A0A942G974-F1
#
_cell.length_a   1.000
_cell.length_b   1.000
_cell.length_c   1.000
_cell.angle_alpha   90.00
_cell.angle_beta   90.00
_cell.angle_gamma   90.00
#
_symmetry.space_group_name_H-M   'P 1'
#
loop_
_entity.id
_entity.type
_entity.pdbx_description
1 polymer ?
#
loop_
_entity_poly.entity_id
_entity_poly.type
_entity_poly.pdbx_seq_one_letter_code
_entity_poly.pdbx_strand_id
1 'polypeptide(L)'
;MRTSRMVPLLVLLALSGACSDVQERVDGVRDSAQELTDRARFCLSVTRAASALEEGNVQTAAEAAQEAAAQAPEELRGDARTLADAAEAVRDGDRSAMQDPAVVAAADRLREETRAICDPTG
;
A
#
# COMPACT_ATOMS: atom_id res chain seq x y z
N MET A 1 28.91 63.20 7.63
CA MET A 1 27.66 62.45 7.34
C MET A 1 28.05 61.10 6.75
N ARG A 2 27.96 60.01 7.52
CA ARG A 2 28.27 58.65 7.08
C ARG A 2 26.95 57.87 7.09
N THR A 3 26.36 57.63 5.93
CA THR A 3 25.17 56.79 5.77
C THR A 3 25.60 55.34 5.83
N SER A 4 25.32 54.69 6.96
CA SER A 4 25.49 53.25 7.15
C SER A 4 24.64 52.48 6.13
N ARG A 5 25.29 51.83 5.17
CA ARG A 5 24.73 50.74 4.38
C ARG A 5 24.70 49.48 5.25
N MET A 6 23.60 49.26 5.96
CA MET A 6 23.37 48.06 6.78
C MET A 6 22.01 47.42 6.43
N VAL A 7 21.73 47.23 5.13
CA VAL A 7 20.57 46.43 4.71
C VAL A 7 20.92 45.70 3.40
N PRO A 8 21.59 44.54 3.47
CA PRO A 8 21.14 43.48 2.57
C PRO A 8 21.15 42.06 3.17
N LEU A 9 21.50 41.88 4.46
CA LEU A 9 21.64 40.53 5.04
C LEU A 9 20.35 39.92 5.60
N LEU A 10 19.32 40.73 5.89
CA LEU A 10 18.05 40.23 6.46
C LEU A 10 17.12 39.58 5.42
N VAL A 11 17.28 39.89 4.13
CA VAL A 11 16.41 39.33 3.06
C VAL A 11 16.78 37.89 2.72
N LEU A 12 18.06 37.48 2.87
CA LEU A 12 18.52 36.13 2.55
C LEU A 12 18.11 35.08 3.60
N LEU A 13 17.92 35.46 4.86
CA LEU A 13 17.48 34.54 5.94
C LEU A 13 15.98 34.23 5.89
N ALA A 14 15.17 35.10 5.28
CA ALA A 14 13.73 34.88 5.12
C ALA A 14 13.39 33.90 3.99
N LEU A 15 14.28 33.75 3.00
CA LEU A 15 14.13 32.80 1.89
C LEU A 15 14.45 31.36 2.29
N SER A 16 15.32 31.15 3.29
CA SER A 16 15.67 29.81 3.79
C SER A 16 14.53 29.11 4.54
N GLY A 17 13.68 29.86 5.28
CA GLY A 17 12.52 29.28 5.99
C GLY A 17 11.37 28.92 5.05
N ALA A 18 11.09 29.76 4.06
CA ALA A 18 10.04 29.50 3.07
C ALA A 18 10.36 28.30 2.16
N CYS A 19 11.64 28.00 1.91
CA CYS A 19 12.04 26.79 1.19
C CYS A 19 11.88 25.53 2.05
N SER A 20 12.10 25.58 3.37
CA SER A 20 11.89 24.44 4.27
C SER A 20 10.43 24.04 4.37
N ASP A 21 9.51 25.00 4.54
CA ASP A 21 8.05 24.73 4.55
C ASP A 21 7.55 24.16 3.21
N VAL A 22 8.11 24.63 2.09
CA VAL A 22 7.77 24.10 0.76
C VAL A 22 8.33 22.69 0.57
N GLN A 23 9.54 22.42 1.07
CA GLN A 23 10.18 21.11 0.97
C GLN A 23 9.45 20.06 1.82
N GLU A 24 9.04 20.42 3.04
CA GLU A 24 8.24 19.57 3.92
C GLU A 24 6.85 19.28 3.34
N ARG A 25 6.24 20.25 2.64
CA ARG A 25 5.00 20.04 1.88
C ARG A 25 5.20 19.16 0.64
N VAL A 26 6.32 19.31 -0.07
CA VAL A 26 6.64 18.47 -1.24
C VAL A 26 6.90 17.04 -0.81
N ASP A 27 7.61 16.84 0.30
CA ASP A 27 7.84 15.52 0.89
C ASP A 27 6.50 14.89 1.34
N GLY A 28 5.63 15.65 2.01
CA GLY A 28 4.29 15.16 2.37
C GLY A 28 3.39 14.80 1.18
N VAL A 29 3.45 15.57 0.08
CA VAL A 29 2.74 15.23 -1.17
C VAL A 29 3.33 13.98 -1.82
N ARG A 30 4.65 13.83 -1.78
CA ARG A 30 5.35 12.66 -2.33
C ARG A 30 5.00 11.39 -1.56
N ASP A 31 5.01 11.46 -0.23
CA ASP A 31 4.64 10.35 0.64
C ASP A 31 3.18 9.95 0.41
N SER A 32 2.27 10.93 0.32
CA SER A 32 0.86 10.69 0.00
C SER A 32 0.68 10.06 -1.39
N ALA A 33 1.45 10.50 -2.39
CA ALA A 33 1.41 9.93 -3.74
C ALA A 33 1.96 8.50 -3.78
N GLN A 34 2.97 8.21 -2.96
CA GLN A 34 3.54 6.87 -2.83
C GLN A 34 2.55 5.93 -2.14
N GLU A 35 1.90 6.37 -1.05
CA GLU A 35 0.85 5.62 -0.37
C GLU A 35 -0.33 5.30 -1.30
N LEU A 36 -0.80 6.28 -2.08
CA LEU A 36 -1.84 6.07 -3.09
C LEU A 36 -1.42 5.08 -4.17
N THR A 37 -0.15 5.13 -4.58
CA THR A 37 0.40 4.20 -5.57
C THR A 37 0.43 2.77 -5.03
N ASP A 38 0.90 2.58 -3.80
CA ASP A 38 0.98 1.27 -3.18
C ASP A 38 -0.42 0.69 -2.93
N ARG A 39 -1.37 1.53 -2.48
CA ARG A 39 -2.79 1.15 -2.36
C ARG A 39 -3.41 0.75 -3.72
N ALA A 40 -3.13 1.49 -4.79
CA ALA A 40 -3.62 1.15 -6.12
C ALA A 40 -3.04 -0.19 -6.61
N ARG A 41 -1.74 -0.43 -6.38
CA ARG A 41 -1.11 -1.71 -6.75
C ARG A 41 -1.67 -2.87 -5.92
N PHE A 42 -1.90 -2.66 -4.62
CA PHE A 42 -2.60 -3.61 -3.76
C PHE A 42 -3.96 -3.98 -4.34
N CYS A 43 -4.81 -3.00 -4.65
CA CYS A 43 -6.13 -3.25 -5.25
C CYS A 43 -6.08 -4.03 -6.58
N LEU A 44 -5.10 -3.70 -7.44
CA LEU A 44 -4.90 -4.40 -8.72
C LEU A 44 -4.46 -5.86 -8.51
N SER A 45 -3.55 -6.10 -7.56
CA SER A 45 -3.07 -7.44 -7.23
C SER A 45 -4.16 -8.34 -6.62
N VAL A 46 -4.99 -7.81 -5.71
CA VAL A 46 -6.15 -8.55 -5.16
C VAL A 46 -7.16 -8.88 -6.25
N THR A 47 -7.48 -7.93 -7.13
CA THR A 47 -8.38 -8.18 -8.28
C THR A 47 -7.82 -9.27 -9.18
N ARG A 48 -6.52 -9.23 -9.49
CA ARG A 48 -5.85 -10.27 -10.29
C ARG A 48 -5.91 -11.64 -9.61
N ALA A 49 -5.68 -11.69 -8.30
CA ALA A 49 -5.77 -12.94 -7.53
C ALA A 49 -7.19 -13.52 -7.58
N ALA A 50 -8.22 -12.68 -7.40
CA ALA A 50 -9.62 -13.09 -7.47
C ALA A 50 -10.00 -13.63 -8.85
N SER A 51 -9.67 -12.90 -9.94
CA SER A 51 -9.94 -13.38 -11.30
C SER A 51 -9.20 -14.68 -11.62
N ALA A 52 -7.95 -14.83 -11.19
CA ALA A 52 -7.19 -16.06 -11.39
C ALA A 52 -7.82 -17.25 -10.65
N LEU A 53 -8.38 -17.04 -9.46
CA LEU A 53 -9.14 -18.07 -8.73
C LEU A 53 -10.43 -18.46 -9.46
N GLU A 54 -11.18 -17.48 -9.99
CA GLU A 54 -12.40 -17.73 -10.78
C GLU A 54 -12.12 -18.54 -12.04
N GLU A 55 -10.96 -18.31 -12.67
CA GLU A 55 -10.47 -19.07 -13.83
C GLU A 55 -9.86 -20.43 -13.46
N GLY A 56 -9.74 -20.75 -12.17
CA GLY A 56 -9.09 -21.96 -11.67
C GLY A 56 -7.56 -21.99 -11.82
N ASN A 57 -6.95 -20.84 -12.10
CA ASN A 57 -5.51 -20.68 -12.24
C ASN A 57 -4.85 -20.38 -10.88
N VAL A 58 -4.62 -21.45 -10.13
CA VAL A 58 -4.03 -21.42 -8.78
C VAL A 58 -2.62 -20.81 -8.77
N GLN A 59 -1.84 -21.00 -9.84
CA GLN A 59 -0.48 -20.46 -9.93
C GLN A 59 -0.50 -18.93 -9.96
N THR A 60 -1.28 -18.35 -10.87
CA THR A 60 -1.42 -16.89 -10.98
C THR A 60 -2.10 -16.30 -9.74
N ALA A 61 -3.04 -17.03 -9.12
CA ALA A 61 -3.66 -16.60 -7.87
C ALA A 61 -2.64 -16.48 -6.73
N ALA A 62 -1.75 -17.47 -6.58
CA ALA A 62 -0.72 -17.46 -5.53
C ALA A 62 0.31 -16.33 -5.74
N GLU A 63 0.78 -16.13 -6.98
CA GLU A 63 1.69 -15.03 -7.32
C GLU A 63 1.07 -13.66 -7.04
N ALA A 64 -0.18 -13.45 -7.47
CA ALA A 64 -0.90 -12.22 -7.23
C ALA A 64 -1.21 -11.99 -5.73
N ALA A 65 -1.47 -13.05 -4.96
CA ALA A 65 -1.64 -12.96 -3.51
C ALA A 65 -0.34 -12.54 -2.79
N GLN A 66 0.82 -13.04 -3.24
CA GLN A 66 2.12 -12.60 -2.71
C GLN A 66 2.41 -11.13 -3.06
N GLU A 67 2.11 -10.70 -4.29
CA GLU A 67 2.20 -9.28 -4.68
C GLU A 67 1.31 -8.40 -3.80
N ALA A 68 0.08 -8.83 -3.54
CA ALA A 68 -0.85 -8.13 -2.65
C ALA A 68 -0.32 -8.03 -1.23
N ALA A 69 0.21 -9.13 -0.67
CA ALA A 69 0.79 -9.13 0.67
C ALA A 69 1.99 -8.21 0.82
N ALA A 70 2.80 -8.04 -0.23
CA ALA A 70 3.95 -7.14 -0.23
C ALA A 70 3.54 -5.66 -0.22
N GLN A 71 2.35 -5.34 -0.73
CA GLN A 71 1.86 -3.97 -0.93
C GLN A 71 0.70 -3.62 0.01
N ALA A 72 0.28 -4.57 0.84
CA ALA A 72 -0.84 -4.41 1.74
C ALA A 72 -0.61 -3.24 2.72
N PRO A 73 -1.67 -2.43 2.97
CA PRO A 73 -1.71 -1.50 4.09
C PRO A 73 -1.33 -2.20 5.40
N GLU A 74 -0.80 -1.46 6.36
CA GLU A 74 -0.27 -2.04 7.59
C GLU A 74 -1.31 -2.83 8.38
N GLU A 75 -2.56 -2.37 8.34
CA GLU A 75 -3.73 -2.98 8.96
C GLU A 75 -4.04 -4.37 8.38
N LEU A 76 -3.82 -4.55 7.07
CA LEU A 76 -4.16 -5.78 6.34
C LEU A 76 -2.96 -6.70 6.10
N ARG A 77 -1.75 -6.24 6.38
CA ARG A 77 -0.51 -6.96 6.04
C ARG A 77 -0.41 -8.34 6.68
N GLY A 78 -0.93 -8.49 7.91
CA GLY A 78 -0.97 -9.77 8.61
C GLY A 78 -1.86 -10.77 7.89
N ASP A 79 -3.11 -10.37 7.63
CA ASP A 79 -4.09 -11.21 6.96
C ASP A 79 -3.68 -11.54 5.51
N ALA A 80 -3.13 -10.55 4.78
CA ALA A 80 -2.63 -10.73 3.42
C ALA A 80 -1.50 -11.76 3.35
N ARG A 81 -0.58 -11.76 4.33
CA ARG A 81 0.46 -12.79 4.44
C ARG A 81 -0.13 -14.17 4.73
N THR A 82 -1.05 -14.27 5.70
CA THR A 82 -1.72 -15.54 6.00
C THR A 82 -2.38 -16.14 4.75
N LEU A 83 -3.02 -15.31 3.92
CA LEU A 83 -3.60 -15.77 2.67
C LEU A 83 -2.56 -16.17 1.62
N ALA A 84 -1.48 -15.40 1.49
CA ALA A 84 -0.39 -15.69 0.56
C ALA A 84 0.33 -17.01 0.90
N ASP A 85 0.60 -17.24 2.19
CA ASP A 85 1.21 -18.48 2.68
C ASP A 85 0.30 -19.69 2.42
N ALA A 86 -1.01 -19.54 2.64
CA ALA A 86 -1.99 -20.59 2.32
C ALA A 86 -2.07 -20.86 0.82
N ALA A 87 -2.04 -19.83 -0.02
CA ALA A 87 -2.05 -19.98 -1.48
C ALA A 87 -0.78 -20.69 -1.99
N GLU A 88 0.37 -20.41 -1.37
CA GLU A 88 1.62 -21.13 -1.65
C GLU A 88 1.55 -22.60 -1.25
N ALA A 89 0.99 -22.92 -0.08
CA ALA A 89 0.77 -24.30 0.34
C ALA A 89 -0.16 -25.07 -0.64
N VAL A 90 -1.21 -24.42 -1.16
CA VAL A 90 -2.09 -25.01 -2.18
C VAL A 90 -1.34 -25.27 -3.49
N ARG A 91 -0.50 -24.32 -3.91
CA ARG A 91 0.36 -24.48 -5.09
C ARG A 91 1.28 -25.68 -4.96
N ASP A 92 1.81 -25.90 -3.76
CA ASP A 92 2.69 -27.03 -3.44
C ASP A 92 1.92 -28.35 -3.21
N GLY A 93 0.60 -28.32 -3.28
CA GLY A 93 -0.29 -29.50 -3.29
C GLY A 93 -1.13 -29.68 -2.02
N ASP A 94 -0.96 -28.85 -0.99
CA ASP A 94 -1.75 -28.89 0.23
C ASP A 94 -3.00 -28.02 0.14
N ARG A 95 -4.07 -28.62 -0.38
CA ARG A 95 -5.39 -27.97 -0.46
C ARG A 95 -6.09 -27.80 0.88
N SER A 96 -5.60 -28.45 1.94
CA SER A 96 -6.20 -28.33 3.27
C SER A 96 -5.86 -26.99 3.94
N ALA A 97 -4.79 -26.33 3.51
CA ALA A 97 -4.40 -25.00 3.99
C ALA A 97 -5.52 -23.94 3.84
N MET A 98 -6.31 -23.99 2.76
CA MET A 98 -7.43 -23.06 2.55
C MET A 98 -8.64 -23.34 3.45
N GLN A 99 -8.65 -24.47 4.16
CA GLN A 99 -9.72 -24.86 5.08
C GLN A 99 -9.36 -24.54 6.54
N ASP A 100 -8.16 -24.02 6.80
CA ASP A 100 -7.76 -23.57 8.12
C ASP A 100 -8.68 -22.41 8.57
N PRO A 101 -9.32 -22.50 9.76
CA PRO A 101 -10.17 -21.43 10.27
C PRO A 101 -9.50 -20.05 10.34
N ALA A 102 -8.18 -20.00 10.58
CA ALA A 102 -7.44 -18.75 10.59
C ALA A 102 -7.30 -18.15 9.19
N VAL A 103 -7.09 -18.98 8.16
CA VAL A 103 -7.03 -18.56 6.75
C VAL A 103 -8.38 -18.06 6.28
N VAL A 104 -9.46 -18.76 6.62
CA VAL A 104 -10.84 -18.32 6.31
C VAL A 104 -11.15 -16.97 6.98
N ALA A 105 -10.81 -16.81 8.25
CA ALA A 105 -11.03 -15.55 8.96
C ALA A 105 -10.21 -14.39 8.37
N ALA A 106 -8.96 -14.64 7.96
CA ALA A 106 -8.13 -13.66 7.27
C ALA A 106 -8.72 -13.29 5.89
N ALA A 107 -9.24 -14.28 5.14
CA ALA A 107 -9.89 -14.06 3.85
C ALA A 107 -11.12 -13.16 3.99
N ASP A 108 -11.96 -13.40 4.99
CA ASP A 108 -13.17 -12.61 5.23
C ASP A 108 -12.83 -11.16 5.60
N ARG A 109 -11.85 -10.94 6.50
CA ARG A 109 -11.37 -9.60 6.84
C ARG A 109 -10.79 -8.86 5.64
N LEU A 110 -9.89 -9.51 4.89
CA LEU A 110 -9.34 -8.93 3.67
C LEU A 110 -10.43 -8.55 2.68
N ARG A 111 -11.44 -9.40 2.47
CA ARG A 111 -12.52 -9.10 1.53
C ARG A 111 -13.31 -7.86 1.96
N GLU A 112 -13.69 -7.78 3.23
CA GLU A 112 -14.48 -6.66 3.75
C GLU A 112 -13.70 -5.34 3.69
N GLU A 113 -12.47 -5.34 4.20
CA GLU A 113 -11.66 -4.14 4.26
C GLU A 113 -11.09 -3.74 2.89
N THR A 114 -10.67 -4.69 2.05
CA THR A 114 -10.23 -4.39 0.68
C THR A 114 -11.37 -3.79 -0.14
N ARG A 115 -12.62 -4.23 0.07
CA ARG A 115 -13.78 -3.61 -0.59
C ARG A 115 -13.90 -2.14 -0.19
N ALA A 116 -13.84 -1.83 1.11
CA ALA A 116 -13.88 -0.44 1.57
C ALA A 116 -12.71 0.39 1.03
N ILE A 117 -11.55 -0.23 0.82
CA ILE A 117 -10.33 0.42 0.35
C ILE A 117 -10.32 0.68 -1.15
N CYS A 118 -10.77 -0.29 -1.95
CA CYS A 118 -10.66 -0.32 -3.40
C CYS A 118 -11.94 0.09 -4.14
N ASP A 119 -13.08 0.03 -3.47
CA ASP A 119 -14.38 0.53 -3.96
C ASP A 119 -15.12 1.29 -2.84
N PRO A 120 -14.68 2.53 -2.53
CA PRO A 120 -15.28 3.32 -1.47
C PRO A 120 -16.68 3.85 -1.82
N THR A 121 -17.13 3.72 -3.08
CA THR A 121 -18.44 4.20 -3.55
C THR A 121 -19.53 3.14 -3.51
N GLY A 122 -19.17 1.85 -3.58
CA GLY A 122 -20.07 0.71 -3.42
C GLY A 122 -20.76 0.23 -4.69
#